data_AF-A0A960K1U3-F1
#
_entry.id   AF-A0A960K1U3-F1
#
_cell.length_a   1.000
_cell.length_b   1.000
_cell.length_c   1.000
_cell.angle_alpha   90.00
_cell.angle_beta   90.00
_cell.angle_gamma   90.00
#
_symmetry.space_group_name_H-M   'P 1'
#
loop_
_entity.id
_entity.type
_entity.pdbx_description
1 polymer ?
#
loop_
_entity_poly.entity_id
_entity_poly.type
_entity_poly.pdbx_seq_one_letter_code
_entity_poly.pdbx_strand_id
1 'polypeptide(L)'
;MRKYSKAYYLKDLRSYDGWKELERSDGDELSDETIVYLQDNYTVVKDVFDEEDYIFSDVDDTWMSFCKEKLEFEIPDFGSAGATSEAAN
;
A
#
# COMPACT_ATOMS: atom_id res chain seq x y z
N MET A 1 10.03 -10.13 8.28
CA MET A 1 9.20 -9.28 9.17
C MET A 1 7.98 -8.91 8.36
N ARG A 2 6.77 -9.27 8.80
CA ARG A 2 5.56 -8.91 8.05
C ARG A 2 5.27 -7.45 8.31
N LYS A 3 5.65 -6.65 7.33
CA LYS A 3 5.40 -5.22 7.27
C LYS A 3 3.96 -5.02 6.81
N TYR A 4 3.30 -4.04 7.38
CA TYR A 4 1.86 -3.83 7.30
C TYR A 4 1.32 -3.90 5.86
N SER A 5 0.20 -4.60 5.64
CA SER A 5 -0.51 -4.59 4.36
C SER A 5 -2.01 -4.43 4.60
N LYS A 6 -2.69 -3.62 3.79
CA LYS A 6 -4.12 -3.35 3.91
C LYS A 6 -4.80 -3.60 2.58
N ALA A 7 -5.93 -4.30 2.64
CA ALA A 7 -6.73 -4.63 1.48
C ALA A 7 -7.65 -3.46 1.11
N TYR A 8 -7.73 -3.16 -0.18
CA TYR A 8 -8.56 -2.10 -0.75
C TYR A 8 -9.20 -2.59 -2.05
N TYR A 9 -10.31 -1.98 -2.47
CA TYR A 9 -10.86 -2.25 -3.78
C TYR A 9 -10.05 -1.51 -4.85
N LEU A 10 -9.82 -2.17 -5.99
CA LEU A 10 -9.05 -1.59 -7.09
C LEU A 10 -9.62 -0.26 -7.58
N LYS A 11 -10.95 -0.09 -7.55
CA LYS A 11 -11.61 1.18 -7.90
C LYS A 11 -11.13 2.39 -7.08
N ASP A 12 -10.80 2.17 -5.81
CA ASP A 12 -10.37 3.24 -4.91
C ASP A 12 -8.94 3.68 -5.28
N LEU A 13 -8.09 2.75 -5.70
CA LEU A 13 -6.75 3.05 -6.20
C LEU A 13 -6.79 3.67 -7.60
N ARG A 14 -7.64 3.16 -8.50
CA ARG A 14 -7.89 3.73 -9.84
C ARG A 14 -8.48 5.14 -9.80
N SER A 15 -8.99 5.61 -8.66
CA SER A 15 -9.40 7.02 -8.50
C SER A 15 -8.21 7.98 -8.43
N TYR A 16 -6.98 7.49 -8.32
CA TYR A 16 -5.79 8.30 -8.44
C TYR A 16 -5.50 8.63 -9.91
N ASP A 17 -5.37 9.91 -10.22
CA ASP A 17 -5.17 10.39 -11.59
C ASP A 17 -3.87 9.88 -12.23
N GLY A 18 -2.83 9.67 -11.42
CA GLY A 18 -1.53 9.14 -11.86
C GLY A 18 -1.46 7.60 -11.88
N TRP A 19 -2.58 6.89 -11.72
CA TRP A 19 -2.58 5.44 -11.61
C TRP A 19 -2.13 4.76 -12.91
N LYS A 20 -1.15 3.88 -12.81
CA LYS A 20 -0.55 3.14 -13.94
C LYS A 20 -0.42 1.66 -13.59
N GLU A 21 -1.36 0.87 -14.07
CA GLU A 21 -1.32 -0.58 -13.89
C GLU A 21 -0.15 -1.17 -14.68
N LEU A 22 0.66 -1.96 -13.99
CA LEU A 22 1.68 -2.76 -14.64
C LEU A 22 1.02 -3.92 -15.38
N GLU A 23 1.59 -4.28 -16.53
CA GLU A 23 1.17 -5.48 -17.25
C GLU A 23 1.49 -6.72 -16.41
N ARG A 24 0.43 -7.43 -16.02
CA ARG A 24 0.53 -8.66 -15.23
C ARG A 24 0.77 -9.86 -16.14
N SER A 25 1.55 -10.83 -15.67
CA SER A 25 1.84 -12.05 -16.43
C SER A 25 0.64 -12.99 -16.59
N ASP A 26 -0.32 -12.95 -15.66
CA ASP A 26 -1.52 -13.79 -15.70
C ASP A 26 -2.56 -13.36 -16.76
N GLY A 27 -2.47 -12.14 -17.31
CA GLY A 27 -3.40 -11.66 -18.33
C GLY A 27 -4.85 -11.45 -17.86
N ASP A 28 -5.16 -11.68 -16.58
CA ASP A 28 -6.48 -11.40 -16.00
C ASP A 28 -6.77 -9.90 -15.96
N GLU A 29 -7.88 -9.50 -16.58
CA GLU A 29 -8.44 -8.16 -16.44
C GLU A 29 -8.96 -7.96 -15.01
N LEU A 30 -8.29 -7.10 -14.25
CA LEU A 30 -8.75 -6.76 -12.91
C LEU A 30 -9.97 -5.82 -12.99
N SER A 31 -11.07 -6.27 -12.41
CA SER A 31 -12.29 -5.48 -12.25
C SER A 31 -12.14 -4.50 -11.09
N ASP A 32 -12.87 -3.39 -11.13
CA ASP A 32 -12.93 -2.37 -10.05
C ASP A 32 -13.31 -2.94 -8.66
N GLU A 33 -14.09 -4.02 -8.64
CA GLU A 33 -14.48 -4.76 -7.43
C GLU A 33 -13.41 -5.73 -6.92
N THR A 34 -12.28 -5.85 -7.64
CA THR A 34 -11.17 -6.72 -7.25
C THR A 34 -10.49 -6.16 -6.01
N ILE A 35 -10.26 -7.03 -5.02
CA ILE A 35 -9.51 -6.68 -3.82
C ILE A 35 -8.03 -6.81 -4.12
N VAL A 36 -7.28 -5.74 -3.83
CA VAL A 36 -5.83 -5.65 -3.95
C VAL A 36 -5.23 -5.27 -2.61
N TYR A 37 -3.94 -5.51 -2.43
CA TYR A 37 -3.26 -5.27 -1.17
C TYR A 37 -2.20 -4.19 -1.34
N LEU A 38 -2.37 -3.10 -0.59
CA LEU A 38 -1.36 -2.05 -0.46
C LEU A 38 -0.39 -2.44 0.66
N GLN A 39 0.88 -2.51 0.30
CA GLN A 39 1.98 -2.84 1.22
C GLN A 39 2.54 -1.58 1.90
N ASP A 40 3.40 -1.76 2.92
CA ASP A 40 4.01 -0.67 3.69
C ASP A 40 4.96 0.21 2.85
N ASN A 41 5.51 -0.34 1.79
CA ASN A 41 6.32 0.37 0.81
C ASN A 41 5.47 1.13 -0.22
N TYR A 42 4.15 1.23 -0.02
CA TYR A 42 3.17 1.83 -0.93
C TYR A 42 3.04 1.15 -2.31
N THR A 43 3.58 -0.07 -2.45
CA THR A 43 3.35 -0.90 -3.64
C THR A 43 2.05 -1.69 -3.51
N VAL A 44 1.45 -2.01 -4.64
CA VAL A 44 0.17 -2.72 -4.71
C VAL A 44 0.39 -4.05 -5.38
N VAL A 45 -0.08 -5.11 -4.73
CA VAL A 45 -0.05 -6.49 -5.23
C VAL A 45 -1.46 -7.08 -5.24
N LYS A 46 -1.71 -8.06 -6.12
CA LYS A 46 -3.00 -8.77 -6.14
C LYS A 46 -3.15 -9.68 -4.94
N ASP A 47 -2.04 -10.26 -4.47
CA ASP A 47 -2.04 -11.21 -3.38
C ASP A 47 -0.83 -10.98 -2.45
N VAL A 48 -1.03 -11.13 -1.14
CA VAL A 48 0.02 -10.92 -0.14
C VAL A 48 1.08 -12.03 -0.11
N PHE A 49 0.81 -13.17 -0.74
CA PHE A 49 1.75 -14.27 -0.90
C PHE A 49 2.54 -14.17 -2.20
N ASP A 50 2.09 -13.35 -3.15
CA ASP A 50 2.72 -13.19 -4.45
C ASP A 50 3.49 -11.86 -4.52
N GLU A 51 4.74 -11.92 -4.07
CA GLU A 51 5.65 -10.77 -3.97
C GLU A 51 6.27 -10.38 -5.32
N GLU A 52 5.93 -11.06 -6.42
CA GLU A 52 6.45 -10.80 -7.77
C GLU A 52 5.40 -10.16 -8.69
N ASP A 53 4.10 -10.28 -8.36
CA ASP A 53 2.98 -9.85 -9.21
C ASP A 53 2.43 -8.47 -8.78
N TYR A 54 3.28 -7.45 -8.91
CA TYR A 54 2.94 -6.05 -8.63
C TYR A 54 1.95 -5.50 -9.65
N ILE A 55 0.85 -4.94 -9.15
CA ILE A 55 -0.12 -4.17 -9.94
C ILE A 55 0.39 -2.73 -10.11
N PHE A 56 1.03 -2.19 -9.08
CA PHE A 56 1.55 -0.83 -9.07
C PHE A 56 2.81 -0.75 -8.22
N SER A 57 3.90 -0.25 -8.80
CA SER A 57 5.20 -0.07 -8.12
C SER A 57 5.75 1.36 -8.20
N ASP A 58 5.03 2.28 -8.85
CA ASP A 58 5.48 3.66 -9.08
C ASP A 58 5.14 4.56 -7.88
N VAL A 59 5.92 4.45 -6.81
CA VAL A 59 5.66 5.15 -5.56
C VAL A 59 6.29 6.56 -5.58
N ASP A 60 5.43 7.57 -5.72
CA ASP A 60 5.78 9.00 -5.65
C ASP A 60 5.18 9.68 -4.41
N ASP A 61 5.70 10.85 -4.01
CA ASP A 61 5.16 11.68 -2.93
C ASP A 61 3.65 11.98 -3.09
N THR A 62 3.20 12.18 -4.33
CA THR A 62 1.78 12.42 -4.67
C THR A 62 0.93 11.18 -4.37
N TRP A 63 1.44 9.99 -4.70
CA TRP A 63 0.79 8.72 -4.39
C TRP A 63 0.72 8.48 -2.89
N MET A 64 1.82 8.70 -2.16
CA MET A 64 1.84 8.56 -0.70
C MET A 64 0.81 9.47 -0.03
N SER A 65 0.68 10.71 -0.52
CA SER A 65 -0.31 11.67 -0.02
C SER A 65 -1.73 11.18 -0.31
N PHE A 66 -2.01 10.68 -1.51
CA PHE A 66 -3.29 10.05 -1.85
C PHE A 66 -3.60 8.86 -0.94
N CYS A 67 -2.65 7.94 -0.71
CA CYS A 67 -2.87 6.81 0.18
C CYS A 67 -3.22 7.26 1.61
N LYS A 68 -2.57 8.30 2.12
CA LYS A 68 -2.82 8.81 3.48
C LYS A 68 -4.14 9.59 3.58
N GLU A 69 -4.42 10.46 2.61
CA GLU A 69 -5.58 11.37 2.65
C GLU A 69 -6.87 10.74 2.12
N LYS A 70 -6.79 9.90 1.08
CA LYS A 70 -7.95 9.27 0.44
C LYS A 70 -8.21 7.85 0.92
N LEU A 71 -7.17 7.02 0.98
CA LEU A 71 -7.32 5.63 1.44
C LEU A 71 -7.25 5.51 2.97
N GLU A 72 -6.94 6.61 3.67
CA GLU A 72 -6.69 6.62 5.11
C GLU A 72 -5.70 5.49 5.50
N PHE A 73 -4.70 5.29 4.64
CA PHE A 73 -3.63 4.33 4.85
C PHE A 73 -2.60 4.96 5.77
N GLU A 74 -2.84 4.80 7.06
CA GLU A 74 -1.87 5.09 8.10
C GLU A 74 -1.17 3.79 8.48
N ILE A 75 0.15 3.76 8.33
CA ILE A 75 0.97 2.67 8.88
C ILE A 75 1.02 2.96 10.39
N PRO A 76 0.33 2.18 11.24
CA PRO A 76 0.46 2.34 12.67
C PRO A 76 1.94 2.22 13.03
N ASP A 77 2.48 3.25 13.68
CA ASP A 77 3.83 3.24 14.22
C ASP A 77 3.87 2.19 15.34
N PHE A 78 4.08 0.93 14.97
CA PHE A 78 4.36 -0.16 15.91
C PHE A 78 5.80 -0.01 16.42
N GLY A 79 6.15 1.18 16.91
CA GLY A 79 7.30 1.42 17.73
C GLY A 79 8.56 1.92 17.01
N SER A 80 8.67 3.23 16.81
CA SER A 80 9.62 3.97 17.66
C SER A 80 9.01 4.05 19.05
N ALA A 81 9.03 2.92 19.77
CA ALA A 81 8.56 2.85 21.13
C ALA A 81 9.40 3.87 21.90
N GLY A 82 8.76 4.91 22.43
CA GLY A 82 9.43 6.01 23.08
C GLY A 82 10.56 5.50 23.96
N ALA A 83 11.80 5.81 23.57
CA ALA A 83 12.92 5.83 24.49
C ALA A 83 12.61 6.96 25.48
N THR A 84 11.76 6.65 26.46
CA THR A 84 11.66 7.43 27.67
C THR A 84 12.99 7.21 28.38
N SER A 85 13.94 8.12 28.15
CA SER A 85 15.07 8.29 29.06
C SER A 85 14.48 8.66 30.41
N GLU A 86 14.33 7.67 31.28
CA GLU A 86 14.14 7.86 32.70
C GLU A 86 15.47 8.39 33.26
N ALA A 87 15.65 9.70 33.14
CA ALA A 87 16.71 10.44 33.79
C ALA A 87 16.21 10.86 35.18
N ALA A 88 16.75 10.18 36.20
CA ALA A 88 17.04 10.61 37.56
C ALA A 88 16.11 11.65 38.21
N ASN A 89 15.52 11.31 39.36
CA ASN A 89 15.68 12.03 40.64
C ASN A 89 15.18 11.17 41.80
#